data_AF-A0A534RSX6-F1
#
_entry.id   AF-A0A534RSX6-F1
#
_cell.length_a   1.000
_cell.length_b   1.000
_cell.length_c   1.000
_cell.angle_alpha   90.00
_cell.angle_beta   90.00
_cell.angle_gamma   90.00
#
_symmetry.space_group_name_H-M   'P 1'
#
loop_
_entity.id
_entity.type
_entity.pdbx_description
1 polymer ?
#
loop_
_entity_poly.entity_id
_entity_poly.type
_entity_poly.pdbx_seq_one_letter_code
_entity_poly.pdbx_strand_id
1 'polypeptide(L)'
;GPVVERSLELFQPANPDYRGKTLLDVLDETLTPMGGRLLRRWLRSPLLSLAAVVERHEAVGELVNRPAILEALRAALSPFRDLERLAARFS
;
A
#
# COMPACT_ATOMS: atom_id res chain seq x y z
N GLY A 1 4.49 -15.47 9.13
CA GLY A 1 5.91 -15.89 9.22
C GLY A 1 6.51 -15.95 7.83
N PRO A 2 7.84 -15.82 7.65
CA PRO A 2 8.49 -15.61 6.36
C PRO A 2 8.17 -16.68 5.29
N VAL A 3 7.95 -17.94 5.70
CA VAL A 3 7.60 -19.05 4.81
C VAL A 3 6.23 -18.85 4.17
N VAL A 4 5.21 -18.51 4.95
CA VAL A 4 3.84 -18.29 4.46
C VAL A 4 3.77 -17.07 3.54
N GLU A 5 4.49 -16.00 3.86
CA GLU A 5 4.55 -14.81 3.01
C GLU A 5 5.10 -15.11 1.62
N ARG A 6 6.13 -15.98 1.53
CA ARG A 6 6.74 -16.39 0.26
C ARG A 6 5.85 -17.36 -0.50
N SER A 7 5.21 -18.31 0.17
CA SER A 7 4.28 -19.25 -0.47
C SER A 7 3.05 -18.57 -1.06
N LEU A 8 2.63 -17.43 -0.49
CA LEU A 8 1.54 -16.60 -1.01
C LEU A 8 2.03 -15.46 -1.91
N GLU A 9 3.33 -15.41 -2.21
CA GLU A 9 3.97 -14.37 -3.05
C GLU A 9 3.54 -12.94 -2.66
N LEU A 10 3.47 -12.64 -1.36
CA LEU A 10 2.93 -11.36 -0.89
C LEU A 10 3.81 -10.16 -1.26
N PHE A 11 5.13 -10.37 -1.23
CA PHE A 11 6.13 -9.31 -1.38
C PHE A 11 7.27 -9.63 -2.34
N GLN A 12 7.47 -10.93 -2.62
CA GLN A 12 8.51 -11.46 -3.48
C GLN A 12 7.95 -12.72 -4.14
N PRO A 13 8.26 -12.98 -5.42
CA PRO A 13 7.87 -14.21 -6.08
C PRO A 13 8.56 -15.42 -5.43
N ALA A 14 7.91 -16.58 -5.45
CA ALA A 14 8.47 -17.81 -4.88
C ALA A 14 9.63 -18.34 -5.74
N ASN A 15 9.53 -18.14 -7.06
CA ASN A 15 10.58 -18.43 -8.03
C ASN A 15 11.23 -17.10 -8.50
N PRO A 16 12.54 -16.89 -8.31
CA PRO A 16 13.24 -15.69 -8.79
C PRO A 16 13.15 -15.44 -10.30
N ASP A 17 12.98 -16.50 -11.10
CA ASP A 17 12.85 -16.40 -12.57
C ASP A 17 11.41 -16.08 -13.01
N TYR A 18 10.45 -16.09 -12.08
CA TYR A 18 9.06 -15.77 -12.36
C TYR A 18 8.89 -14.27 -12.58
N ARG A 19 8.26 -13.90 -13.70
CA ARG A 19 8.03 -12.51 -14.11
C ARG A 19 6.61 -12.00 -13.82
N GLY A 20 5.84 -12.70 -12.98
CA GLY A 20 4.50 -12.23 -12.59
C GLY A 20 4.54 -11.17 -11.50
N LYS A 21 3.35 -10.73 -11.08
CA LYS A 21 3.16 -9.71 -10.04
C LYS A 21 2.92 -10.37 -8.68
N THR A 22 3.55 -9.85 -7.63
CA THR A 22 3.22 -10.18 -6.23
C THR A 22 1.91 -9.50 -5.83
N LEU A 23 1.33 -9.89 -4.69
CA LEU A 23 0.15 -9.19 -4.17
C LEU A 23 0.42 -7.69 -3.96
N LEU A 24 1.60 -7.34 -3.42
CA LEU A 24 1.98 -5.95 -3.26
C LEU A 24 2.04 -5.21 -4.61
N ASP A 25 2.59 -5.82 -5.67
CA ASP A 25 2.65 -5.20 -7.00
C ASP A 25 1.28 -4.98 -7.65
N VAL A 26 0.27 -5.74 -7.20
CA VAL A 26 -1.13 -5.57 -7.65
C VAL A 26 -1.86 -4.49 -6.85
N LEU A 27 -1.57 -4.35 -5.56
CA LEU A 27 -2.30 -3.46 -4.65
C LEU A 27 -1.67 -2.07 -4.48
N ASP A 28 -0.36 -1.93 -4.68
CA ASP A 28 0.35 -0.68 -4.39
C ASP A 28 0.15 0.38 -5.48
N GLU A 29 -0.95 1.12 -5.33
CA GLU A 29 -1.29 2.33 -6.11
C GLU A 29 -1.08 3.61 -5.26
N THR A 30 -0.17 3.54 -4.27
CA THR A 30 0.05 4.65 -3.35
C THR A 30 0.83 5.79 -4.03
N LEU A 31 0.45 7.03 -3.70
CA LEU A 31 1.08 8.22 -4.30
C LEU A 31 2.37 8.66 -3.61
N THR A 32 2.62 8.18 -2.39
CA THR A 32 3.78 8.57 -1.59
C THR A 32 4.57 7.33 -1.17
N PRO A 33 5.92 7.39 -1.11
CA PRO A 33 6.68 6.22 -0.69
C PRO A 33 6.41 5.86 0.78
N MET A 34 6.06 6.83 1.65
CA MET A 34 5.51 6.53 2.99
C MET A 34 4.25 5.67 2.94
N GLY A 35 3.35 5.94 1.99
CA GLY A 35 2.13 5.15 1.75
C GLY A 35 2.44 3.70 1.40
N GLY A 36 3.35 3.48 0.43
CA GLY A 36 3.76 2.12 0.04
C GLY A 36 4.42 1.37 1.21
N ARG A 37 5.25 2.05 2.00
CA ARG A 37 5.81 1.47 3.24
C ARG A 37 4.73 1.10 4.25
N LEU A 38 3.68 1.90 4.40
CA LEU A 38 2.55 1.61 5.29
C LEU A 38 1.74 0.41 4.78
N LEU A 39 1.41 0.36 3.48
CA LEU A 39 0.69 -0.74 2.86
C LEU A 39 1.44 -2.07 3.05
N ARG A 40 2.76 -2.08 2.80
CA ARG A 40 3.61 -3.25 3.03
C ARG A 40 3.55 -3.74 4.48
N ARG A 41 3.52 -2.82 5.46
CA ARG A 41 3.37 -3.19 6.88
C ARG A 41 1.99 -3.78 7.17
N TRP A 42 0.92 -3.21 6.60
CA TRP A 42 -0.44 -3.74 6.78
C TRP A 42 -0.62 -5.13 6.18
N LEU A 43 -0.03 -5.40 5.02
CA LEU A 43 -0.05 -6.74 4.41
C LEU A 43 0.76 -7.76 5.24
N ARG A 44 1.84 -7.33 5.87
CA ARG A 44 2.71 -8.19 6.69
C ARG A 44 2.07 -8.55 8.03
N SER A 45 1.28 -7.63 8.56
CA SER A 45 0.61 -7.78 9.85
C SER A 45 -0.89 -7.44 9.70
N PRO A 46 -1.70 -8.39 9.19
CA PRO A 46 -3.13 -8.21 9.07
C PRO A 46 -3.78 -7.91 10.42
N LEU A 47 -4.91 -7.19 10.37
CA LEU A 47 -5.70 -6.92 11.57
C LEU A 47 -6.38 -8.19 12.06
N LEU A 48 -6.41 -8.36 13.39
CA LEU A 48 -7.12 -9.46 14.05
C LEU A 48 -8.40 -8.99 14.76
N SER A 49 -8.61 -7.68 14.85
CA SER A 49 -9.82 -7.08 15.43
C SER A 49 -10.86 -6.86 14.34
N LEU A 50 -12.04 -7.45 14.51
CA LEU A 50 -13.17 -7.25 13.60
C LEU A 50 -13.55 -5.77 13.49
N ALA A 51 -13.59 -5.05 14.62
CA ALA A 51 -13.94 -3.62 14.62
C ALA A 51 -12.96 -2.80 13.75
N ALA A 52 -11.66 -3.06 13.87
CA ALA A 52 -10.65 -2.36 13.07
C ALA A 52 -10.71 -2.74 11.58
N VAL A 53 -11.11 -3.99 11.26
CA VAL A 53 -11.36 -4.41 9.88
C VAL A 53 -12.54 -3.63 9.31
N VAL A 54 -13.67 -3.58 10.03
CA VAL A 54 -14.88 -2.84 9.61
C VAL A 54 -14.57 -1.36 9.40
N GLU A 55 -13.86 -0.72 10.31
CA GLU A 55 -13.45 0.69 10.19
C GLU A 55 -12.67 0.96 8.89
N ARG A 56 -11.74 0.05 8.52
CA ARG A 56 -11.02 0.17 7.23
C ARG A 56 -11.95 0.00 6.03
N HIS A 57 -12.91 -0.92 6.10
CA HIS A 57 -13.89 -1.10 5.02
C HIS A 57 -14.79 0.11 4.86
N GLU A 58 -15.22 0.74 5.97
CA GLU A 58 -16.00 1.98 5.94
C GLU A 58 -15.21 3.14 5.33
N ALA A 59 -13.94 3.32 5.73
CA ALA A 59 -13.07 4.35 5.15
C ALA A 59 -12.85 4.16 3.64
N VAL A 60 -12.65 2.91 3.18
CA VAL A 60 -12.58 2.59 1.75
C VAL A 60 -13.92 2.89 1.06
N GLY A 61 -15.04 2.47 1.66
CA GLY A 61 -16.38 2.72 1.14
C GLY A 61 -16.69 4.21 1.00
N GLU A 62 -16.28 5.05 1.95
CA GLU A 62 -16.46 6.49 1.85
C GLU A 62 -15.75 7.07 0.62
N LEU A 63 -14.49 6.70 0.40
CA LEU A 63 -13.69 7.19 -0.73
C LEU A 63 -14.18 6.65 -2.08
N VAL A 64 -14.61 5.39 -2.13
CA VAL A 64 -15.21 4.78 -3.33
C VAL A 64 -16.49 5.50 -3.73
N ASN A 65 -17.33 5.86 -2.74
CA ASN A 65 -18.61 6.52 -2.99
C ASN A 65 -18.48 8.04 -3.23
N ARG A 66 -17.28 8.63 -3.05
CA ARG A 66 -17.03 10.07 -3.16
C ARG A 66 -15.80 10.36 -4.03
N PRO A 67 -15.85 10.10 -5.35
CA PRO A 67 -14.69 10.22 -6.24
C PRO A 67 -14.07 11.63 -6.26
N ALA A 68 -14.88 12.69 -6.15
CA ALA A 68 -14.36 14.06 -6.09
C ALA A 68 -13.46 14.30 -4.85
N ILE A 69 -13.81 13.71 -3.71
CA ILE A 69 -13.00 13.79 -2.49
C ILE A 69 -11.70 12.99 -2.68
N LEU A 70 -11.79 11.79 -3.25
CA LEU A 70 -10.62 10.97 -3.56
C LEU A 70 -9.64 11.70 -4.48
N GLU A 71 -10.12 12.33 -5.55
CA GLU A 71 -9.27 13.11 -6.46
C GLU A 71 -8.63 14.32 -5.77
N ALA A 72 -9.38 15.05 -4.94
CA ALA A 72 -8.82 16.16 -4.16
C ALA A 72 -7.71 15.69 -3.19
N LEU A 73 -7.92 14.57 -2.51
CA LEU A 73 -6.92 13.92 -1.64
C LEU A 73 -5.67 13.49 -2.44
N ARG A 74 -5.87 12.87 -3.61
CA ARG A 74 -4.77 12.44 -4.49
C ARG A 74 -3.94 13.65 -4.95
N ALA A 75 -4.60 14.73 -5.35
CA ALA A 75 -3.92 15.97 -5.74
C ALA A 75 -3.11 16.57 -4.57
N ALA A 76 -3.68 16.59 -3.36
CA ALA A 76 -3.00 17.10 -2.17
C ALA A 76 -1.77 16.26 -1.75
N LEU A 77 -1.79 14.94 -2.01
CA LEU A 77 -0.71 14.02 -1.64
C LEU A 77 0.41 13.94 -2.68
N SER A 78 0.14 14.27 -3.95
CA SER A 78 1.13 14.17 -5.05
C SER A 78 2.47 14.89 -4.77
N PRO A 79 2.51 16.11 -4.20
CA PRO A 79 3.78 16.82 -3.97
C PRO A 79 4.73 16.12 -2.98
N PHE A 80 4.20 15.31 -2.06
CA PHE A 80 5.01 14.60 -1.05
C PHE A 80 5.88 13.50 -1.66
N ARG A 81 5.53 13.00 -2.84
CA ARG A 81 6.34 12.02 -3.58
C ARG A 81 7.72 12.58 -3.94
N ASP A 82 7.75 13.84 -4.33
CA ASP A 82 8.98 14.51 -4.77
C ASP A 82 9.83 14.97 -3.58
N LEU A 83 9.21 15.28 -2.44
CA LEU A 83 9.90 15.74 -1.24
C LEU A 83 10.78 14.66 -0.59
N GLU A 84 10.30 13.42 -0.48
CA GLU A 84 11.15 12.31 0.00
C GLU A 84 12.33 12.04 -0.95
N ARG A 85 12.11 12.13 -2.27
CA ARG A 85 13.19 12.01 -3.26
C ARG A 85 14.21 13.13 -3.14
N LEU A 86 13.77 14.35 -2.82
CA LEU A 86 14.66 15.49 -2.64
C LEU A 86 15.49 15.35 -1.37
N ALA A 87 14.86 15.00 -0.24
CA ALA A 87 15.53 14.82 1.05
C ALA A 87 16.61 13.72 0.99
N ALA A 88 16.35 12.62 0.28
CA ALA A 88 17.33 11.55 0.09
C ALA A 88 18.56 11.94 -0.75
N ARG A 89 18.53 13.07 -1.47
CA ARG A 89 19.69 13.57 -2.26
C ARG A 89 20.65 14.42 -1.42
N PHE A 90 20.22 14.88 -0.25
CA PHE A 90 21.01 15.72 0.66
C PHE A 90 21.52 14.97 1.89
N SER A 91 21.34 13.64 1.92
CA SER A 91 21.83 12.73 2.95
C SER A 91 22.82 11.74 2.36
#